data_AF-A0A2S8GRB6-F1
#
_entry.id   AF-A0A2S8GRB6-F1
#
_cell.length_a   1.000
_cell.length_b   1.000
_cell.length_c   1.000
_cell.angle_alpha   90.00
_cell.angle_beta   90.00
_cell.angle_gamma   90.00
#
_symmetry.space_group_name_H-M   'P 1'
#
loop_
_entity.id
_entity.type
_entity.pdbx_description
1 polymer ?
#
loop_
_entity_poly.entity_id
_entity_poly.type
_entity_poly.pdbx_seq_one_letter_code
_entity_poly.pdbx_strand_id
1 'polypeptide(L)'
;MSRISSVLVCLALVFAVAGQALADGRRSDEHSQFADAFWTYLDGKYDKWEVVPQAPAAVPTPLVAATGKTYANPTALKNLKDPSYGSIFVTEYRKGDELIGLAACYRAKEGIDSKQNDWYWLYYLPTGETVKTSADKAAFDKPGYVTFEDDGRLWVFELTNPNLADFLTIGELTKQVIRPGVGPSGMTLKSDEMETILGYVAAKPGFLTAIEDGRVWVLREGSDAAKEFAAAGEPAKQVIRPGVGPMGTTLKSDDAATIAAYRYEKPGFHASVDGDGRVWVFAADGDAWQEFCDKGEPAAHVTKIGVGPNRETLKTRDAGVIEDYLVAQPGYVTKIIDGRLWVMRADSSDLKEFAANNDLAKHVTRIGAGPMGMTIKSPDAETIDYYMRNFR
;
A
#
# COMPACT_ATOMS: atom_id res chain seq x y z
N MET A 1 22.68 75.11 2.66
CA MET A 1 21.75 74.79 3.78
C MET A 1 20.67 73.85 3.26
N SER A 2 20.94 72.54 3.23
CA SER A 2 19.97 71.52 2.82
C SER A 2 19.71 70.62 4.02
N ARG A 3 18.45 70.58 4.48
CA ARG A 3 18.01 69.72 5.60
C ARG A 3 17.57 68.38 5.01
N ILE A 4 18.26 67.32 5.41
CA ILE A 4 17.92 65.93 5.08
C ILE A 4 16.83 65.49 6.07
N SER A 5 15.65 65.19 5.52
CA SER A 5 14.53 64.59 6.25
C SER A 5 14.79 63.10 6.47
N SER A 6 14.92 62.69 7.72
CA SER A 6 14.94 61.28 8.12
C SER A 6 13.52 60.71 8.05
N VAL A 7 13.30 59.76 7.14
CA VAL A 7 12.09 58.92 7.10
C VAL A 7 12.33 57.72 8.00
N LEU A 8 11.52 57.62 9.05
CA LEU A 8 11.47 56.49 9.97
C LEU A 8 10.65 55.36 9.31
N VAL A 9 11.30 54.27 8.92
CA VAL A 9 10.62 53.06 8.42
C VAL A 9 10.30 52.18 9.62
N CYS A 10 9.03 52.11 10.00
CA CYS A 10 8.53 51.13 10.96
C CYS A 10 8.52 49.75 10.31
N LEU A 11 9.51 48.93 10.65
CA LEU A 11 9.56 47.52 10.32
C LEU A 11 8.56 46.77 11.23
N ALA A 12 7.37 46.48 10.71
CA ALA A 12 6.44 45.57 11.38
C ALA A 12 6.98 44.14 11.25
N LEU A 13 7.48 43.58 12.35
CA LEU A 13 7.73 42.15 12.49
C LEU A 13 6.37 41.43 12.49
N VAL A 14 5.94 40.98 11.32
CA VAL A 14 4.94 39.93 11.21
C VAL A 14 5.63 38.64 11.65
N PHE A 15 5.35 38.19 12.87
CA PHE A 15 5.60 36.80 13.22
C PHE A 15 4.66 35.96 12.36
N ALA A 16 5.17 35.49 11.21
CA ALA A 16 4.62 34.32 10.58
C ALA A 16 4.79 33.20 11.60
N VAL A 17 3.70 32.84 12.27
CA VAL A 17 3.62 31.55 12.94
C VAL A 17 3.74 30.56 11.81
N ALA A 18 4.96 30.10 11.54
CA ALA A 18 5.18 28.89 10.80
C ALA A 18 4.46 27.84 11.64
N GLY A 19 3.24 27.47 11.23
CA GLY A 19 2.59 26.29 11.77
C GLY A 19 3.63 25.19 11.69
N GLN A 20 3.94 24.58 12.83
CA GLN A 20 4.71 23.36 12.81
C GLN A 20 3.85 22.37 12.05
N ALA A 21 4.06 22.29 10.73
CA ALA A 21 3.64 21.18 9.92
C ALA A 21 4.01 19.95 10.74
N LEU A 22 3.01 19.11 11.03
CA LEU A 22 3.19 17.90 11.83
C LEU A 22 4.51 17.27 11.39
N ALA A 23 5.50 17.24 12.30
CA ALA A 23 6.80 16.69 12.00
C ALA A 23 6.59 15.20 11.75
N ASP A 24 6.33 14.91 10.49
CA ASP A 24 5.86 13.64 10.01
C ASP A 24 7.06 12.70 10.03
N GLY A 25 7.25 12.02 11.16
CA GLY A 25 8.38 11.11 11.42
C GLY A 25 8.47 9.94 10.43
N ARG A 26 7.58 9.89 9.42
CA ARG A 26 7.68 9.02 8.25
C ARG A 26 8.93 9.29 7.41
N ARG A 27 9.45 10.53 7.37
CA ARG A 27 10.60 10.90 6.53
C ARG A 27 11.75 11.48 7.34
N SER A 28 12.99 11.17 6.96
CA SER A 28 14.17 11.82 7.57
C SER A 28 14.34 13.25 7.06
N ASP A 29 15.04 14.08 7.83
CA ASP A 29 15.32 15.47 7.44
C ASP A 29 16.05 15.57 6.09
N GLU A 30 16.98 14.65 5.81
CA GLU A 30 17.70 14.62 4.53
C GLU A 30 16.77 14.32 3.35
N HIS A 31 15.83 13.38 3.53
CA HIS A 31 14.85 13.05 2.49
C HIS A 31 13.84 14.18 2.29
N SER A 32 13.46 14.89 3.35
CA SER A 32 12.61 16.10 3.27
C SER A 32 13.32 17.22 2.49
N GLN A 33 14.58 17.53 2.85
CA GLN A 33 15.38 18.53 2.13
C GLN A 33 15.57 18.16 0.66
N PHE A 34 15.79 16.88 0.36
CA PHE A 34 15.86 16.41 -1.02
C PHE A 34 14.55 16.64 -1.77
N ALA A 35 13.40 16.30 -1.17
CA ALA A 35 12.10 16.45 -1.80
C ALA A 35 11.80 17.92 -2.14
N ASP A 36 12.11 18.84 -1.23
CA ASP A 36 11.92 20.29 -1.43
C ASP A 36 12.85 20.85 -2.51
N ALA A 37 14.14 20.46 -2.47
CA ALA A 37 15.12 20.86 -3.47
C ALA A 37 14.78 20.30 -4.85
N PHE A 38 14.25 19.07 -4.90
CA PHE A 38 13.85 18.43 -6.14
C PHE A 38 12.61 19.08 -6.74
N TRP A 39 11.61 19.45 -5.92
CA TRP A 39 10.48 20.26 -6.39
C TRP A 39 10.94 21.58 -6.99
N THR A 40 11.81 22.31 -6.27
CA THR A 40 12.39 23.59 -6.73
C THR A 40 13.10 23.44 -8.08
N TYR A 41 13.74 22.29 -8.34
CA TYR A 41 14.36 21.99 -9.61
C TYR A 41 13.35 21.70 -10.74
N LEU A 42 12.23 21.06 -10.43
CA LEU A 42 11.19 20.69 -11.37
C LEU A 42 10.29 21.88 -11.75
N ASP A 43 9.99 22.75 -10.79
CA ASP A 43 9.05 23.87 -10.94
C ASP A 43 9.42 24.76 -12.14
N GLY A 44 8.45 24.96 -13.04
CA GLY A 44 8.61 25.69 -14.31
C GLY A 44 9.62 25.10 -15.31
N LYS A 45 10.09 23.86 -15.10
CA LYS A 45 11.06 23.18 -15.95
C LYS A 45 10.50 21.96 -16.66
N TYR A 46 9.77 21.10 -15.95
CA TYR A 46 9.31 19.82 -16.50
C TYR A 46 8.22 20.00 -17.57
N ASP A 47 7.46 21.09 -17.50
CA ASP A 47 6.42 21.48 -18.47
C ASP A 47 6.97 21.73 -19.88
N LYS A 48 8.28 22.00 -19.99
CA LYS A 48 9.03 22.17 -21.26
C LYS A 48 9.66 20.88 -21.78
N TRP A 49 9.55 19.78 -21.04
CA TRP A 49 10.08 18.48 -21.48
C TRP A 49 9.16 17.79 -22.48
N GLU A 50 9.69 16.78 -23.17
CA GLU A 50 8.92 16.04 -24.15
C GLU A 50 7.87 15.17 -23.46
N VAL A 51 6.64 15.21 -23.98
CA VAL A 51 5.54 14.37 -23.51
C VAL A 51 5.71 12.99 -24.11
N VAL A 52 5.73 11.98 -23.24
CA VAL A 52 5.79 10.57 -23.64
C VAL A 52 4.44 9.90 -23.36
N PRO A 53 4.04 8.88 -24.14
CA PRO A 53 2.75 8.22 -23.95
C PRO A 53 2.56 7.66 -22.55
N GLN A 54 3.63 7.07 -21.99
CA GLN A 54 3.65 6.51 -20.64
C GLN A 54 5.10 6.36 -20.16
N ALA A 55 5.29 6.36 -18.83
CA ALA A 55 6.56 5.95 -18.25
C ALA A 55 6.83 4.46 -18.57
N PRO A 56 8.10 4.06 -18.73
CA PRO A 56 8.49 2.66 -18.88
C PRO A 56 8.07 1.82 -17.68
N ALA A 57 7.74 0.54 -17.88
CA ALA A 57 7.31 -0.36 -16.80
C ALA A 57 8.34 -0.52 -15.67
N ALA A 58 9.63 -0.24 -15.93
CA ALA A 58 10.69 -0.25 -14.93
C ALA A 58 10.69 0.98 -14.01
N VAL A 59 9.94 2.03 -14.34
CA VAL A 59 9.81 3.25 -13.53
C VAL A 59 8.68 3.05 -12.53
N PRO A 60 8.95 3.03 -11.22
CA PRO A 60 7.90 2.92 -10.23
C PRO A 60 7.02 4.16 -10.33
N THR A 61 5.70 3.97 -10.34
CA THR A 61 4.74 5.08 -10.34
C THR A 61 3.78 4.85 -9.18
N PRO A 62 3.48 5.85 -8.33
CA PRO A 62 2.44 5.69 -7.35
C PRO A 62 1.13 5.38 -8.07
N LEU A 63 0.39 4.39 -7.56
CA LEU A 63 -0.93 4.09 -8.08
C LEU A 63 -1.84 5.29 -7.77
N VAL A 64 -2.39 5.90 -8.81
CA VAL A 64 -3.29 7.05 -8.70
C VAL A 64 -4.47 6.79 -9.63
N ALA A 65 -5.70 6.98 -9.13
CA ALA A 65 -6.93 6.72 -9.87
C ALA A 65 -7.27 7.84 -10.88
N ALA A 66 -6.28 8.28 -11.67
CA ALA A 66 -6.43 9.31 -12.67
C ALA A 66 -5.51 9.06 -13.87
N THR A 67 -5.93 9.49 -15.06
CA THR A 67 -5.06 9.50 -16.23
C THR A 67 -3.97 10.55 -16.04
N GLY A 68 -2.75 10.18 -16.42
CA GLY A 68 -1.56 11.00 -16.24
C GLY A 68 -0.98 11.48 -17.56
N LYS A 69 -0.58 12.75 -17.64
CA LYS A 69 0.27 13.24 -18.72
C LYS A 69 1.72 13.13 -18.29
N THR A 70 2.51 12.32 -18.99
CA THR A 70 3.90 12.01 -18.60
C THR A 70 4.91 12.80 -19.43
N TYR A 71 5.87 13.41 -18.75
CA TYR A 71 6.98 14.18 -19.31
C TYR A 71 8.29 13.47 -19.00
N ALA A 72 9.24 13.48 -19.94
CA ALA A 72 10.54 12.84 -19.79
C ALA A 72 11.68 13.83 -20.06
N ASN A 73 12.66 13.91 -19.15
CA ASN A 73 13.80 14.79 -19.34
C ASN A 73 14.69 14.32 -20.52
N PRO A 74 15.58 15.20 -21.06
CA PRO A 74 16.47 14.82 -22.16
C PRO A 74 17.36 13.61 -21.90
N THR A 75 17.69 13.31 -20.64
CA THR A 75 18.45 12.10 -20.28
C THR A 75 17.63 10.84 -20.50
N ALA A 76 16.38 10.82 -20.02
CA ALA A 76 15.45 9.70 -20.18
C ALA A 76 15.13 9.43 -21.66
N LEU A 77 14.98 10.48 -22.46
CA LEU A 77 14.66 10.36 -23.89
C LEU A 77 15.75 9.66 -24.72
N LYS A 78 17.00 9.63 -24.25
CA LYS A 78 18.08 8.90 -24.94
C LYS A 78 17.79 7.40 -25.03
N ASN A 79 17.10 6.84 -24.03
CA ASN A 79 16.68 5.44 -24.03
C ASN A 79 15.46 5.26 -23.11
N LEU A 80 14.27 5.38 -23.66
CA LEU A 80 13.04 5.17 -22.89
C LEU A 80 12.89 3.72 -22.41
N LYS A 81 13.49 2.73 -23.07
CA LYS A 81 13.32 1.33 -22.64
C LYS A 81 14.14 0.99 -21.40
N ASP A 82 15.33 1.58 -21.27
CA ASP A 82 16.22 1.45 -20.12
C ASP A 82 16.87 2.81 -19.80
N PRO A 83 16.13 3.70 -19.09
CA PRO A 83 16.55 5.08 -18.87
C PRO A 83 17.77 5.15 -17.96
N SER A 84 18.87 5.78 -18.37
CA SER A 84 20.11 5.83 -17.57
C SER A 84 19.97 6.65 -16.28
N TYR A 85 20.99 6.61 -15.40
CA TYR A 85 21.06 7.47 -14.22
C TYR A 85 20.93 8.96 -14.59
N GLY A 86 20.17 9.70 -13.79
CA GLY A 86 19.79 11.09 -14.10
C GLY A 86 18.51 11.22 -14.94
N SER A 87 17.89 10.12 -15.34
CA SER A 87 16.57 10.11 -15.97
C SER A 87 15.50 10.57 -15.00
N ILE A 88 14.60 11.42 -15.48
CA ILE A 88 13.45 11.90 -14.70
C ILE A 88 12.20 11.74 -15.54
N PHE A 89 11.17 11.16 -14.93
CA PHE A 89 9.81 11.15 -15.42
C PHE A 89 8.93 11.96 -14.47
N VAL A 90 8.05 12.78 -15.03
CA VAL A 90 7.05 13.53 -14.27
C VAL A 90 5.68 13.19 -14.85
N THR A 91 4.76 12.73 -14.02
CA THR A 91 3.38 12.42 -14.42
C THR A 91 2.44 13.38 -13.71
N GLU A 92 1.79 14.26 -14.48
CA GLU A 92 0.73 15.13 -13.99
C GLU A 92 -0.60 14.39 -13.99
N TYR A 93 -1.26 14.32 -12.84
CA TYR A 93 -2.61 13.80 -12.72
C TYR A 93 -3.60 14.95 -12.81
N ARG A 94 -4.59 14.81 -13.68
CA ARG A 94 -5.61 15.84 -13.91
C ARG A 94 -7.03 15.31 -13.76
N LYS A 95 -7.93 16.18 -13.32
CA LYS A 95 -9.39 15.98 -13.37
C LYS A 95 -9.99 17.07 -14.26
N GLY A 96 -10.27 16.72 -15.51
CA GLY A 96 -10.51 17.73 -16.55
C GLY A 96 -9.22 18.52 -16.81
N ASP A 97 -9.28 19.85 -16.70
CA ASP A 97 -8.11 20.72 -16.90
C ASP A 97 -7.34 20.99 -15.58
N GLU A 98 -7.93 20.65 -14.44
CA GLU A 98 -7.37 20.91 -13.12
C GLU A 98 -6.25 19.91 -12.78
N LEU A 99 -5.08 20.42 -12.42
CA LEU A 99 -3.97 19.63 -11.87
C LEU A 99 -4.32 19.27 -10.43
N ILE A 100 -4.40 17.97 -10.13
CA ILE A 100 -4.75 17.46 -8.79
C ILE A 100 -3.54 16.86 -8.06
N GLY A 101 -2.44 16.63 -8.77
CA GLY A 101 -1.18 16.20 -8.18
C GLY A 101 -0.17 15.76 -9.23
N LEU A 102 1.03 15.43 -8.76
CA LEU A 102 2.16 15.12 -9.63
C LEU A 102 3.03 14.02 -9.02
N ALA A 103 3.32 12.98 -9.80
CA ALA A 103 4.36 12.02 -9.46
C ALA A 103 5.65 12.37 -10.18
N ALA A 104 6.78 12.38 -9.47
CA ALA A 104 8.10 12.56 -10.04
C ALA A 104 8.98 11.36 -9.69
N CYS A 105 9.60 10.75 -10.70
CA CYS A 105 10.46 9.59 -10.55
C CYS A 105 11.85 9.91 -11.08
N TYR A 106 12.86 9.74 -10.23
CA TYR A 106 14.25 10.07 -10.51
C TYR A 106 15.11 8.81 -10.38
N ARG A 107 15.83 8.44 -11.44
CA ARG A 107 16.82 7.35 -11.37
C ARG A 107 18.11 7.91 -10.77
N ALA A 108 18.27 7.69 -9.47
CA ALA A 108 19.44 8.11 -8.71
C ALA A 108 20.66 7.26 -9.10
N LYS A 109 21.85 7.64 -8.62
CA LYS A 109 23.07 6.84 -8.82
C LYS A 109 22.95 5.46 -8.18
N GLU A 110 23.80 4.54 -8.62
CA GLU A 110 23.85 3.17 -8.13
C GLU A 110 23.90 3.08 -6.59
N GLY A 111 23.04 2.22 -6.04
CA GLY A 111 23.01 1.86 -4.62
C GLY A 111 22.27 2.84 -3.70
N ILE A 112 21.54 3.82 -4.24
CA ILE A 112 20.72 4.74 -3.44
C ILE A 112 19.41 4.08 -3.00
N ASP A 113 18.74 3.37 -3.90
CA ASP A 113 17.52 2.62 -3.59
C ASP A 113 17.54 1.30 -4.35
N SER A 114 18.44 0.40 -3.95
CA SER A 114 18.60 -0.90 -4.60
C SER A 114 17.31 -1.74 -4.58
N LYS A 115 16.38 -1.46 -3.66
CA LYS A 115 15.07 -2.12 -3.60
C LYS A 115 14.17 -1.71 -4.75
N GLN A 116 14.33 -0.50 -5.27
CA GLN A 116 13.58 0.03 -6.40
C GLN A 116 14.46 0.25 -7.64
N ASN A 117 15.55 -0.53 -7.78
CA ASN A 117 16.48 -0.40 -8.91
C ASN A 117 17.01 1.06 -9.09
N ASP A 118 17.30 1.68 -7.96
CA ASP A 118 17.76 3.06 -7.79
C ASP A 118 16.78 4.14 -8.28
N TRP A 119 15.50 3.78 -8.44
CA TRP A 119 14.44 4.76 -8.61
C TRP A 119 14.01 5.33 -7.27
N TYR A 120 14.01 6.65 -7.21
CA TYR A 120 13.40 7.40 -6.13
C TYR A 120 12.16 8.10 -6.67
N TRP A 121 10.99 7.91 -6.05
CA TRP A 121 9.76 8.54 -6.49
C TRP A 121 9.15 9.41 -5.40
N LEU A 122 8.48 10.47 -5.82
CA LEU A 122 7.79 11.43 -4.97
C LEU A 122 6.41 11.71 -5.54
N TYR A 123 5.46 11.98 -4.65
CA TYR A 123 4.16 12.54 -4.98
C TYR A 123 4.02 13.92 -4.36
N TYR A 124 3.70 14.90 -5.20
CA TYR A 124 3.50 16.29 -4.84
C TYR A 124 2.05 16.70 -5.04
N LEU A 125 1.56 17.58 -4.17
CA LEU A 125 0.38 18.38 -4.45
C LEU A 125 0.68 19.42 -5.54
N PRO A 126 -0.34 20.01 -6.19
CA PRO A 126 -0.14 21.08 -7.16
C PRO A 126 0.62 22.30 -6.61
N THR A 127 0.60 22.49 -5.29
CA THR A 127 1.33 23.53 -4.56
C THR A 127 2.83 23.23 -4.41
N GLY A 128 3.28 22.03 -4.74
CA GLY A 128 4.64 21.56 -4.53
C GLY A 128 4.90 20.90 -3.18
N GLU A 129 3.87 20.80 -2.33
CA GLU A 129 3.99 20.13 -1.04
C GLU A 129 4.19 18.62 -1.23
N THR A 130 5.17 18.05 -0.53
CA THR A 130 5.51 16.63 -0.64
C THR A 130 4.58 15.79 0.22
N VAL A 131 3.75 14.98 -0.42
CA VAL A 131 2.80 14.08 0.27
C VAL A 131 3.46 12.76 0.66
N LYS A 132 4.16 12.14 -0.29
CA LYS A 132 4.64 10.76 -0.18
C LYS A 132 5.91 10.55 -0.99
N THR A 133 6.83 9.73 -0.49
CA THR A 133 8.04 9.31 -1.22
C THR A 133 8.33 7.83 -1.07
N SER A 134 9.20 7.30 -1.94
CA SER A 134 9.72 5.92 -1.83
C SER A 134 10.50 5.63 -0.55
N ALA A 135 11.04 6.66 0.12
CA ALA A 135 11.80 6.52 1.36
C ALA A 135 10.95 6.70 2.62
N ASP A 136 9.65 6.98 2.48
CA ASP A 136 8.78 7.15 3.64
C ASP A 136 8.62 5.82 4.40
N LYS A 137 8.79 5.87 5.71
CA LYS A 137 8.54 4.76 6.63
C LYS A 137 7.07 4.69 7.02
N ALA A 138 6.20 4.57 6.02
CA ALA A 138 4.75 4.56 6.21
C ALA A 138 4.22 3.11 6.26
N ALA A 139 4.17 2.54 7.48
CA ALA A 139 3.83 1.12 7.68
C ALA A 139 2.42 0.73 7.23
N PHE A 140 1.52 1.70 7.12
CA PHE A 140 0.10 1.50 6.82
C PHE A 140 -0.31 2.00 5.44
N ASP A 141 0.64 2.53 4.68
CA ASP A 141 0.36 3.00 3.33
C ASP A 141 0.00 1.85 2.41
N LYS A 142 -0.98 2.09 1.55
CA LYS A 142 -1.43 1.14 0.52
C LYS A 142 -1.32 1.77 -0.86
N PRO A 143 -1.30 0.97 -1.95
CA PRO A 143 -1.37 1.51 -3.31
C PRO A 143 -2.59 2.43 -3.45
N GLY A 144 -2.41 3.67 -3.94
CA GLY A 144 -3.50 4.66 -4.04
C GLY A 144 -3.66 5.58 -2.82
N TYR A 145 -3.11 5.19 -1.67
CA TYR A 145 -3.41 5.86 -0.40
C TYR A 145 -2.14 6.32 0.32
N VAL A 146 -2.30 7.38 1.10
CA VAL A 146 -1.33 7.89 2.06
C VAL A 146 -1.97 7.89 3.44
N THR A 147 -1.19 7.57 4.46
CA THR A 147 -1.65 7.50 5.84
C THR A 147 -0.79 8.33 6.77
N PHE A 148 -1.43 8.88 7.81
CA PHE A 148 -0.79 9.66 8.86
C PHE A 148 -1.28 9.17 10.22
N GLU A 149 -0.35 8.81 11.10
CA GLU A 149 -0.67 8.39 12.46
C GLU A 149 -0.69 9.61 13.39
N ASP A 150 -1.79 9.81 14.09
CA ASP A 150 -1.97 10.89 15.06
C ASP A 150 -2.81 10.39 16.25
N ASP A 151 -2.26 10.50 17.46
CA ASP A 151 -2.91 10.06 18.72
C ASP A 151 -3.48 8.61 18.65
N GLY A 152 -2.72 7.68 18.08
CA GLY A 152 -3.14 6.27 17.92
C GLY A 152 -4.29 6.06 16.92
N ARG A 153 -4.62 7.08 16.13
CA ARG A 153 -5.58 7.04 15.03
C ARG A 153 -4.83 7.10 13.70
N LEU A 154 -5.45 6.56 12.67
CA LEU A 154 -4.87 6.55 11.34
C LEU A 154 -5.75 7.40 10.42
N TRP A 155 -5.22 8.55 10.03
CA TRP A 155 -5.76 9.32 8.94
C TRP A 155 -5.38 8.66 7.62
N VAL A 156 -6.33 8.62 6.71
CA VAL A 156 -6.19 7.97 5.42
C VAL A 156 -6.70 8.91 4.35
N PHE A 157 -5.94 9.05 3.28
CA PHE A 157 -6.33 9.84 2.11
C PHE A 157 -5.97 9.10 0.84
N GLU A 158 -6.79 9.24 -0.19
CA GLU A 158 -6.32 9.02 -1.56
C GLU A 158 -5.27 10.08 -1.91
N LEU A 159 -4.29 9.73 -2.73
CA LEU A 159 -3.24 10.68 -3.13
C LEU A 159 -3.80 11.92 -3.85
N THR A 160 -4.93 11.77 -4.53
CA THR A 160 -5.63 12.83 -5.28
C THR A 160 -6.74 13.51 -4.48
N ASN A 161 -6.83 13.25 -3.17
CA ASN A 161 -7.89 13.82 -2.35
C ASN A 161 -7.72 15.34 -2.23
N PRO A 162 -8.73 16.17 -2.60
CA PRO A 162 -8.61 17.62 -2.57
C PRO A 162 -8.44 18.19 -1.16
N ASN A 163 -8.92 17.49 -0.12
CA ASN A 163 -8.83 17.90 1.28
C ASN A 163 -7.46 17.54 1.91
N LEU A 164 -6.59 16.84 1.18
CA LEU A 164 -5.27 16.45 1.67
C LEU A 164 -4.38 17.68 1.96
N ALA A 165 -4.45 18.71 1.12
CA ALA A 165 -3.71 19.96 1.33
C ALA A 165 -4.11 20.66 2.63
N ASP A 166 -5.42 20.75 2.89
CA ASP A 166 -5.98 21.32 4.10
C ASP A 166 -5.54 20.50 5.32
N PHE A 167 -5.58 19.16 5.22
CA PHE A 167 -5.11 18.27 6.28
C PHE A 167 -3.62 18.47 6.58
N LEU A 168 -2.75 18.56 5.57
CA LEU A 168 -1.31 18.76 5.78
C LEU A 168 -1.00 20.10 6.45
N THR A 169 -1.79 21.13 6.15
CA THR A 169 -1.63 22.47 6.74
C THR A 169 -2.17 22.54 8.18
N ILE A 170 -3.33 21.95 8.45
CA ILE A 170 -4.10 22.15 9.70
C ILE A 170 -3.88 20.99 10.68
N GLY A 171 -3.63 19.78 10.18
CA GLY A 171 -3.56 18.52 10.93
C GLY A 171 -4.92 17.87 11.21
N GLU A 172 -6.03 18.53 10.89
CA GLU A 172 -7.38 18.01 11.04
C GLU A 172 -8.33 18.64 10.01
N LEU A 173 -9.42 17.93 9.69
CA LEU A 173 -10.46 18.39 8.78
C LEU A 173 -11.72 18.86 9.51
N THR A 174 -12.36 19.90 8.96
CA THR A 174 -13.64 20.41 9.48
C THR A 174 -14.76 19.36 9.34
N LYS A 175 -14.77 18.61 8.24
CA LYS A 175 -15.67 17.48 8.01
C LYS A 175 -14.83 16.22 7.92
N GLN A 176 -15.19 15.23 8.74
CA GLN A 176 -14.47 13.97 8.81
C GLN A 176 -15.41 12.82 9.12
N VAL A 177 -15.08 11.65 8.58
CA VAL A 177 -15.66 10.36 8.89
C VAL A 177 -14.70 9.61 9.81
N ILE A 178 -15.25 9.07 10.90
CA ILE A 178 -14.50 8.32 11.91
C ILE A 178 -15.05 6.88 11.94
N ARG A 179 -14.14 5.90 11.88
CA ARG A 179 -14.44 4.47 11.96
C ARG A 179 -13.58 3.77 13.01
N PRO A 180 -14.06 3.70 14.26
CA PRO A 180 -13.35 3.04 15.34
C PRO A 180 -13.13 1.55 15.06
N GLY A 181 -11.93 1.04 15.34
CA GLY A 181 -11.65 -0.39 15.24
C GLY A 181 -11.52 -0.95 13.83
N VAL A 182 -11.63 -0.14 12.78
CA VAL A 182 -11.60 -0.62 11.39
C VAL A 182 -10.17 -0.67 10.83
N GLY A 183 -9.25 0.13 11.35
CA GLY A 183 -7.87 0.23 10.86
C GLY A 183 -6.97 -0.89 11.36
N PRO A 184 -5.74 -1.01 10.83
CA PRO A 184 -4.74 -1.97 11.29
C PRO A 184 -4.66 -2.03 12.82
N SER A 185 -4.51 -3.22 13.42
CA SER A 185 -4.49 -3.40 14.89
C SER A 185 -5.66 -2.87 15.71
N GLY A 186 -6.81 -2.57 15.10
CA GLY A 186 -7.92 -1.98 15.85
C GLY A 186 -7.85 -0.47 15.93
N MET A 187 -6.96 0.17 15.18
CA MET A 187 -6.89 1.62 15.11
C MET A 187 -8.19 2.21 14.58
N THR A 188 -8.47 3.43 15.02
CA THR A 188 -9.57 4.24 14.46
C THR A 188 -9.11 4.83 13.14
N LEU A 189 -9.87 4.60 12.07
CA LEU A 189 -9.63 5.27 10.80
C LEU A 189 -10.36 6.61 10.75
N LYS A 190 -9.68 7.62 10.20
CA LYS A 190 -10.23 8.94 9.90
C LYS A 190 -9.98 9.27 8.43
N SER A 191 -10.96 9.90 7.79
CA SER A 191 -10.83 10.49 6.45
C SER A 191 -11.85 11.63 6.34
N ASP A 192 -11.84 12.38 5.26
CA ASP A 192 -12.94 13.26 4.86
C ASP A 192 -14.22 12.50 4.50
N GLU A 193 -14.12 11.35 3.84
CA GLU A 193 -15.25 10.59 3.29
C GLU A 193 -15.24 9.10 3.67
N MET A 194 -16.42 8.46 3.60
CA MET A 194 -16.56 7.03 3.95
C MET A 194 -15.98 6.13 2.87
N GLU A 195 -16.12 6.54 1.61
CA GLU A 195 -15.64 5.86 0.42
C GLU A 195 -14.13 5.71 0.44
N THR A 196 -13.38 6.75 0.87
CA THR A 196 -11.93 6.67 1.05
C THR A 196 -11.54 5.65 2.11
N ILE A 197 -12.24 5.61 3.26
CA ILE A 197 -11.98 4.59 4.29
C ILE A 197 -12.26 3.19 3.72
N LEU A 198 -13.39 3.00 3.04
CA LEU A 198 -13.74 1.70 2.48
C LEU A 198 -12.74 1.27 1.41
N GLY A 199 -12.37 2.17 0.50
CA GLY A 199 -11.38 1.94 -0.54
C GLY A 199 -10.02 1.57 0.04
N TYR A 200 -9.57 2.27 1.08
CA TYR A 200 -8.33 1.92 1.79
C TYR A 200 -8.40 0.54 2.44
N VAL A 201 -9.48 0.22 3.16
CA VAL A 201 -9.61 -1.11 3.78
C VAL A 201 -9.65 -2.19 2.70
N ALA A 202 -10.30 -1.92 1.57
CA ALA A 202 -10.41 -2.84 0.44
C ALA A 202 -9.10 -3.01 -0.34
N ALA A 203 -8.25 -1.99 -0.41
CA ALA A 203 -7.01 -2.03 -1.18
C ALA A 203 -6.12 -3.22 -0.75
N LYS A 204 -5.77 -4.05 -1.74
CA LYS A 204 -4.96 -5.26 -1.60
C LYS A 204 -4.01 -5.40 -2.80
N PRO A 205 -2.71 -5.67 -2.60
CA PRO A 205 -1.77 -5.88 -3.69
C PRO A 205 -2.21 -6.98 -4.67
N GLY A 206 -1.99 -6.77 -5.96
CA GLY A 206 -2.39 -7.69 -7.03
C GLY A 206 -3.86 -7.58 -7.45
N PHE A 207 -4.61 -6.63 -6.86
CA PHE A 207 -5.99 -6.36 -7.21
C PHE A 207 -6.20 -4.86 -7.49
N LEU A 208 -6.92 -4.57 -8.57
CA LEU A 208 -7.58 -3.29 -8.74
C LEU A 208 -8.83 -3.29 -7.85
N THR A 209 -8.95 -2.28 -7.00
CA THR A 209 -10.12 -2.07 -6.14
C THR A 209 -10.76 -0.74 -6.43
N ALA A 210 -12.08 -0.71 -6.62
CA ALA A 210 -12.84 0.52 -6.84
C ALA A 210 -14.14 0.51 -6.02
N ILE A 211 -14.60 1.68 -5.60
CA ILE A 211 -15.84 1.84 -4.83
C ILE A 211 -16.90 2.48 -5.71
N GLU A 212 -18.02 1.79 -5.91
CA GLU A 212 -19.17 2.29 -6.66
C GLU A 212 -20.46 1.99 -5.88
N ASP A 213 -21.26 3.02 -5.58
CA ASP A 213 -22.51 2.92 -4.83
C ASP A 213 -22.39 2.12 -3.51
N GLY A 214 -21.28 2.31 -2.79
CA GLY A 214 -20.98 1.59 -1.54
C GLY A 214 -20.65 0.10 -1.70
N ARG A 215 -20.37 -0.34 -2.93
CA ARG A 215 -19.91 -1.70 -3.26
C ARG A 215 -18.45 -1.66 -3.66
N VAL A 216 -17.74 -2.75 -3.38
CA VAL A 216 -16.32 -2.88 -3.71
C VAL A 216 -16.19 -3.75 -4.94
N TRP A 217 -15.72 -3.17 -6.03
CA TRP A 217 -15.20 -3.91 -7.17
C TRP A 217 -13.79 -4.41 -6.84
N VAL A 218 -13.53 -5.68 -7.12
CA VAL A 218 -12.22 -6.32 -7.00
C VAL A 218 -11.93 -7.02 -8.30
N LEU A 219 -10.82 -6.68 -8.95
CA LEU A 219 -10.40 -7.28 -10.22
C LEU A 219 -8.92 -7.61 -10.14
N ARG A 220 -8.47 -8.69 -10.79
CA ARG A 220 -7.03 -8.99 -10.90
C ARG A 220 -6.32 -7.86 -11.62
N GLU A 221 -5.25 -7.34 -11.02
CA GLU A 221 -4.47 -6.27 -11.64
C GLU A 221 -3.92 -6.71 -13.01
N GLY A 222 -4.05 -5.87 -14.03
CA GLY A 222 -3.61 -6.15 -15.40
C GLY A 222 -4.51 -7.11 -16.21
N SER A 223 -5.58 -7.65 -15.61
CA SER A 223 -6.54 -8.49 -16.34
C SER A 223 -7.33 -7.68 -17.37
N ASP A 224 -7.92 -8.35 -18.36
CA ASP A 224 -8.77 -7.68 -19.35
C ASP A 224 -10.00 -7.07 -18.69
N ALA A 225 -10.58 -7.71 -17.67
CA ALA A 225 -11.67 -7.13 -16.89
C ALA A 225 -11.25 -5.85 -16.15
N ALA A 226 -10.03 -5.78 -15.59
CA ALA A 226 -9.53 -4.55 -14.97
C ALA A 226 -9.32 -3.42 -15.98
N LYS A 227 -8.86 -3.74 -17.20
CA LYS A 227 -8.73 -2.77 -18.30
C LYS A 227 -10.09 -2.28 -18.80
N GLU A 228 -11.03 -3.21 -19.01
CA GLU A 228 -12.41 -2.88 -19.36
C GLU A 228 -13.04 -2.00 -18.29
N PHE A 229 -12.80 -2.32 -17.01
CA PHE A 229 -13.33 -1.54 -15.90
C PHE A 229 -12.78 -0.12 -15.89
N ALA A 230 -11.46 0.03 -16.06
CA ALA A 230 -10.85 1.36 -16.14
C ALA A 230 -11.33 2.17 -17.36
N ALA A 231 -11.71 1.51 -18.45
CA ALA A 231 -12.15 2.17 -19.69
C ALA A 231 -13.65 2.52 -19.70
N ALA A 232 -14.49 1.67 -19.13
CA ALA A 232 -15.95 1.72 -19.32
C ALA A 232 -16.77 1.59 -18.02
N GLY A 233 -16.15 1.35 -16.86
CA GLY A 233 -16.85 1.10 -15.59
C GLY A 233 -17.27 -0.37 -15.45
N GLU A 234 -18.51 -0.67 -15.11
CA GLU A 234 -18.91 -2.05 -14.82
C GLU A 234 -18.71 -3.02 -16.02
N PRO A 235 -17.95 -4.14 -15.89
CA PRO A 235 -17.82 -5.15 -16.94
C PRO A 235 -19.15 -5.84 -17.24
N ALA A 236 -19.29 -6.34 -18.47
CA ALA A 236 -20.52 -6.99 -18.93
C ALA A 236 -20.88 -8.25 -18.14
N LYS A 237 -19.87 -9.02 -17.72
CA LYS A 237 -20.02 -10.17 -16.85
C LYS A 237 -19.68 -9.74 -15.43
N GLN A 238 -20.55 -10.04 -14.48
CA GLN A 238 -20.29 -9.78 -13.08
C GLN A 238 -20.82 -10.87 -12.15
N VAL A 239 -20.08 -11.08 -11.07
CA VAL A 239 -20.43 -11.91 -9.94
C VAL A 239 -20.55 -11.00 -8.72
N ILE A 240 -21.67 -11.13 -8.02
CA ILE A 240 -21.97 -10.34 -6.83
C ILE A 240 -21.99 -11.26 -5.61
N ARG A 241 -21.33 -10.81 -4.53
CA ARG A 241 -21.33 -11.49 -3.23
C ARG A 241 -21.67 -10.48 -2.13
N PRO A 242 -22.94 -10.39 -1.72
CA PRO A 242 -23.36 -9.48 -0.66
C PRO A 242 -22.73 -9.85 0.67
N GLY A 243 -22.26 -8.86 1.44
CA GLY A 243 -21.81 -9.05 2.82
C GLY A 243 -20.43 -9.69 3.00
N VAL A 244 -19.73 -10.07 1.92
CA VAL A 244 -18.45 -10.78 2.02
C VAL A 244 -17.22 -9.87 1.96
N GLY A 245 -17.43 -8.58 1.68
CA GLY A 245 -16.38 -7.58 1.57
C GLY A 245 -15.98 -6.97 2.91
N PRO A 246 -14.94 -6.13 2.92
CA PRO A 246 -14.55 -5.40 4.11
C PRO A 246 -15.72 -4.62 4.70
N MET A 247 -15.82 -4.61 6.02
CA MET A 247 -16.94 -3.98 6.75
C MET A 247 -18.33 -4.51 6.35
N GLY A 248 -18.42 -5.75 5.85
CA GLY A 248 -19.69 -6.35 5.42
C GLY A 248 -20.23 -5.77 4.10
N THR A 249 -19.38 -5.16 3.28
CA THR A 249 -19.79 -4.63 1.99
C THR A 249 -20.03 -5.73 0.96
N THR A 250 -20.70 -5.36 -0.13
CA THR A 250 -20.87 -6.24 -1.29
C THR A 250 -19.60 -6.24 -2.12
N LEU A 251 -19.05 -7.43 -2.42
CA LEU A 251 -18.00 -7.56 -3.42
C LEU A 251 -18.60 -7.82 -4.81
N LYS A 252 -18.02 -7.18 -5.81
CA LYS A 252 -18.27 -7.38 -7.24
C LYS A 252 -16.96 -7.72 -7.95
N SER A 253 -17.01 -8.61 -8.92
CA SER A 253 -15.90 -8.96 -9.82
C SER A 253 -16.47 -9.48 -11.12
N ASP A 254 -15.64 -9.64 -12.14
CA ASP A 254 -15.95 -10.38 -13.37
C ASP A 254 -16.23 -11.88 -13.15
N ASP A 255 -15.61 -12.50 -12.14
CA ASP A 255 -15.78 -13.92 -11.83
C ASP A 255 -15.67 -14.26 -10.32
N ALA A 256 -16.11 -15.47 -9.95
CA ALA A 256 -16.13 -15.92 -8.56
C ALA A 256 -14.74 -16.30 -8.01
N ALA A 257 -13.83 -16.77 -8.86
CA ALA A 257 -12.47 -17.13 -8.48
C ALA A 257 -11.65 -15.88 -8.13
N THR A 258 -11.85 -14.77 -8.82
CA THR A 258 -11.23 -13.48 -8.49
C THR A 258 -11.69 -12.97 -7.11
N ILE A 259 -12.99 -13.08 -6.77
CA ILE A 259 -13.47 -12.79 -5.40
C ILE A 259 -12.83 -13.73 -4.38
N ALA A 260 -12.77 -15.03 -4.66
CA ALA A 260 -12.15 -16.00 -3.75
C ALA A 260 -10.67 -15.69 -3.52
N ALA A 261 -9.92 -15.38 -4.57
CA ALA A 261 -8.52 -14.99 -4.47
C ALA A 261 -8.34 -13.68 -3.67
N TYR A 262 -9.16 -12.66 -3.95
CA TYR A 262 -9.14 -11.42 -3.19
C TYR A 262 -9.31 -11.66 -1.69
N ARG A 263 -10.21 -12.56 -1.31
CA ARG A 263 -10.51 -12.85 0.10
C ARG A 263 -9.50 -13.76 0.77
N TYR A 264 -9.03 -14.80 0.08
CA TYR A 264 -8.34 -15.92 0.72
C TYR A 264 -6.90 -16.13 0.26
N GLU A 265 -6.46 -15.52 -0.84
CA GLU A 265 -5.08 -15.68 -1.29
C GLU A 265 -4.11 -15.03 -0.29
N LYS A 266 -3.10 -15.81 0.08
CA LYS A 266 -2.01 -15.45 0.97
C LYS A 266 -0.68 -15.97 0.38
N PRO A 267 0.46 -15.31 0.65
CA PRO A 267 1.75 -15.77 0.15
C PRO A 267 2.03 -17.21 0.54
N GLY A 268 2.41 -18.03 -0.45
CA GLY A 268 2.72 -19.45 -0.23
C GLY A 268 1.50 -20.39 -0.18
N PHE A 269 0.28 -19.90 -0.47
CA PHE A 269 -0.92 -20.74 -0.43
C PHE A 269 -1.84 -20.54 -1.65
N HIS A 270 -2.46 -21.62 -2.09
CA HIS A 270 -3.65 -21.60 -2.92
C HIS A 270 -4.89 -21.69 -2.06
N ALA A 271 -5.96 -21.01 -2.47
CA ALA A 271 -7.25 -21.10 -1.81
C ALA A 271 -8.39 -21.21 -2.83
N SER A 272 -9.41 -22.00 -2.49
CA SER A 272 -10.64 -22.16 -3.28
C SER A 272 -11.86 -22.23 -2.36
N VAL A 273 -13.03 -21.86 -2.86
CA VAL A 273 -14.28 -21.94 -2.10
C VAL A 273 -15.22 -22.93 -2.78
N ASP A 274 -15.70 -23.90 -2.01
CA ASP A 274 -16.68 -24.87 -2.50
C ASP A 274 -18.11 -24.33 -2.50
N GLY A 275 -19.06 -25.14 -2.99
CA GLY A 275 -20.48 -24.75 -3.09
C GLY A 275 -21.14 -24.47 -1.74
N ASP A 276 -20.58 -24.99 -0.64
CA ASP A 276 -21.06 -24.78 0.73
C ASP A 276 -20.44 -23.53 1.38
N GLY A 277 -19.58 -22.81 0.66
CA GLY A 277 -18.87 -21.64 1.18
C GLY A 277 -17.69 -21.98 2.09
N ARG A 278 -17.22 -23.24 2.12
CA ARG A 278 -16.03 -23.64 2.88
C ARG A 278 -14.79 -23.35 2.05
N VAL A 279 -13.71 -22.97 2.73
CA VAL A 279 -12.48 -22.54 2.10
C VAL A 279 -11.47 -23.66 2.15
N TRP A 280 -11.10 -24.16 0.98
CA TRP A 280 -9.99 -25.08 0.81
C TRP A 280 -8.68 -24.30 0.74
N VAL A 281 -7.67 -24.72 1.50
CA VAL A 281 -6.36 -24.09 1.55
C VAL A 281 -5.28 -25.15 1.32
N PHE A 282 -4.33 -24.83 0.46
CA PHE A 282 -3.21 -25.71 0.08
C PHE A 282 -1.90 -24.92 0.06
N ALA A 283 -0.80 -25.55 0.46
CA ALA A 283 0.53 -24.97 0.23
C ALA A 283 0.80 -24.83 -1.27
N ALA A 284 1.40 -23.72 -1.70
CA ALA A 284 1.60 -23.42 -3.11
C ALA A 284 2.63 -24.32 -3.79
N ASP A 285 3.55 -24.90 -3.03
CA ASP A 285 4.58 -25.84 -3.49
C ASP A 285 4.16 -27.31 -3.33
N GLY A 286 2.96 -27.58 -2.82
CA GLY A 286 2.43 -28.93 -2.60
C GLY A 286 1.69 -29.51 -3.81
N ASP A 287 1.63 -30.84 -3.89
CA ASP A 287 0.85 -31.58 -4.89
C ASP A 287 -0.66 -31.59 -4.61
N ALA A 288 -1.06 -31.27 -3.38
CA ALA A 288 -2.45 -31.29 -2.92
C ALA A 288 -3.36 -30.36 -3.73
N TRP A 289 -2.84 -29.20 -4.16
CA TRP A 289 -3.60 -28.27 -5.00
C TRP A 289 -3.91 -28.86 -6.37
N GLN A 290 -2.92 -29.50 -7.01
CA GLN A 290 -3.13 -30.14 -8.30
C GLN A 290 -4.11 -31.29 -8.19
N GLU A 291 -3.97 -32.13 -7.15
CA GLU A 291 -4.93 -33.20 -6.89
C GLU A 291 -6.36 -32.65 -6.68
N PHE A 292 -6.51 -31.55 -5.94
CA PHE A 292 -7.80 -30.89 -5.74
C PHE A 292 -8.39 -30.37 -7.05
N CYS A 293 -7.57 -29.76 -7.90
CA CYS A 293 -8.01 -29.31 -9.23
C CYS A 293 -8.46 -30.49 -10.11
N ASP A 294 -7.76 -31.63 -10.05
CA ASP A 294 -8.03 -32.78 -10.92
C ASP A 294 -9.22 -33.61 -10.44
N LYS A 295 -9.37 -33.80 -9.12
CA LYS A 295 -10.32 -34.75 -8.53
C LYS A 295 -11.39 -34.10 -7.65
N GLY A 296 -11.24 -32.82 -7.30
CA GLY A 296 -12.08 -32.15 -6.30
C GLY A 296 -11.64 -32.45 -4.87
N GLU A 297 -12.61 -32.60 -3.96
CA GLU A 297 -12.35 -32.83 -2.53
C GLU A 297 -11.46 -34.07 -2.27
N PRO A 298 -10.31 -33.93 -1.58
CA PRO A 298 -9.46 -35.06 -1.22
C PRO A 298 -10.17 -36.01 -0.25
N ALA A 299 -9.92 -37.32 -0.43
CA ALA A 299 -10.53 -38.38 0.39
C ALA A 299 -10.18 -38.24 1.89
N ALA A 300 -8.95 -37.79 2.19
CA ALA A 300 -8.52 -37.46 3.54
C ALA A 300 -8.29 -35.95 3.62
N HIS A 301 -8.94 -35.31 4.59
CA HIS A 301 -8.78 -33.89 4.83
C HIS A 301 -9.03 -33.55 6.30
N VAL A 302 -8.48 -32.41 6.71
CA VAL A 302 -8.71 -31.77 8.00
C VAL A 302 -9.71 -30.64 7.81
N THR A 303 -10.67 -30.55 8.72
CA THR A 303 -11.68 -29.49 8.76
C THR A 303 -11.55 -28.71 10.06
N LYS A 304 -11.42 -27.39 9.97
CA LYS A 304 -11.47 -26.49 11.13
C LYS A 304 -12.60 -25.50 10.97
N ILE A 305 -13.58 -25.58 11.87
CA ILE A 305 -14.79 -24.79 11.81
C ILE A 305 -14.54 -23.44 12.49
N GLY A 306 -14.95 -22.34 11.85
CA GLY A 306 -14.96 -21.02 12.48
C GLY A 306 -13.59 -20.34 12.59
N VAL A 307 -12.56 -20.87 11.93
CA VAL A 307 -11.19 -20.35 12.04
C VAL A 307 -10.80 -19.44 10.87
N GLY A 308 -11.59 -19.39 9.79
CA GLY A 308 -11.34 -18.50 8.66
C GLY A 308 -11.59 -17.00 8.97
N PRO A 309 -11.16 -16.08 8.09
CA PRO A 309 -11.26 -14.63 8.32
C PRO A 309 -12.65 -14.10 8.71
N ASN A 310 -13.74 -14.70 8.20
CA ASN A 310 -15.11 -14.36 8.62
C ASN A 310 -15.79 -15.53 9.34
N ARG A 311 -15.04 -16.24 10.19
CA ARG A 311 -15.48 -17.48 10.86
C ARG A 311 -15.91 -18.56 9.86
N GLU A 312 -15.30 -18.60 8.68
CA GLU A 312 -15.50 -19.70 7.74
C GLU A 312 -14.89 -21.00 8.26
N THR A 313 -15.36 -22.10 7.68
CA THR A 313 -14.70 -23.40 7.81
C THR A 313 -13.54 -23.47 6.83
N LEU A 314 -12.34 -23.74 7.35
CA LEU A 314 -11.16 -24.03 6.55
C LEU A 314 -11.00 -25.54 6.40
N LYS A 315 -10.68 -25.99 5.19
CA LYS A 315 -10.37 -27.38 4.85
C LYS A 315 -8.99 -27.45 4.21
N THR A 316 -8.26 -28.52 4.48
CA THR A 316 -6.98 -28.81 3.84
C THR A 316 -6.70 -30.31 3.89
N ARG A 317 -5.73 -30.80 3.11
CA ARG A 317 -5.29 -32.19 3.22
C ARG A 317 -4.48 -32.45 4.49
N ASP A 318 -3.59 -31.51 4.84
CA ASP A 318 -2.52 -31.73 5.81
C ASP A 318 -2.67 -30.88 7.08
N ALA A 319 -2.51 -31.49 8.26
CA ALA A 319 -2.89 -30.93 9.57
C ALA A 319 -2.10 -29.70 10.07
N GLY A 320 -1.11 -29.18 9.33
CA GLY A 320 -0.38 -27.94 9.65
C GLY A 320 -0.61 -26.79 8.67
N VAL A 321 -1.18 -27.06 7.49
CA VAL A 321 -1.33 -26.06 6.42
C VAL A 321 -2.28 -24.95 6.84
N ILE A 322 -3.33 -25.26 7.62
CA ILE A 322 -4.25 -24.23 8.12
C ILE A 322 -3.53 -23.28 9.08
N GLU A 323 -2.72 -23.80 10.01
CA GLU A 323 -1.96 -22.98 10.95
C GLU A 323 -1.00 -22.03 10.23
N ASP A 324 -0.22 -22.56 9.28
CA ASP A 324 0.71 -21.75 8.49
C ASP A 324 -0.04 -20.70 7.65
N TYR A 325 -1.19 -21.07 7.08
CA TYR A 325 -2.06 -20.15 6.35
C TYR A 325 -2.61 -19.02 7.23
N LEU A 326 -3.05 -19.34 8.45
CA LEU A 326 -3.64 -18.35 9.36
C LEU A 326 -2.59 -17.30 9.77
N VAL A 327 -1.34 -17.69 9.92
CA VAL A 327 -0.26 -16.76 10.28
C VAL A 327 0.39 -16.06 9.08
N ALA A 328 0.18 -16.55 7.85
CA ALA A 328 0.78 -15.98 6.65
C ALA A 328 0.31 -14.54 6.37
N GLN A 329 1.27 -13.70 5.99
CA GLN A 329 1.05 -12.30 5.64
C GLN A 329 1.92 -11.82 4.48
N PRO A 330 1.39 -10.96 3.59
CA PRO A 330 2.19 -10.26 2.58
C PRO A 330 3.39 -9.54 3.20
N GLY A 331 4.56 -9.65 2.55
CA GLY A 331 5.79 -9.01 3.00
C GLY A 331 6.56 -9.77 4.09
N TYR A 332 6.04 -10.90 4.57
CA TYR A 332 6.70 -11.71 5.60
C TYR A 332 6.84 -13.17 5.18
N VAL A 333 7.93 -13.79 5.63
CA VAL A 333 8.08 -15.24 5.69
C VAL A 333 7.73 -15.68 7.11
N THR A 334 6.71 -16.53 7.23
CA THR A 334 6.24 -17.05 8.51
C THR A 334 6.44 -18.56 8.58
N LYS A 335 6.86 -19.06 9.74
CA LYS A 335 7.03 -20.50 9.95
C LYS A 335 6.75 -20.89 11.39
N ILE A 336 5.99 -21.95 11.62
CA ILE A 336 5.74 -22.48 12.97
C ILE A 336 6.74 -23.59 13.28
N ILE A 337 7.53 -23.42 14.34
CA ILE A 337 8.57 -24.37 14.77
C ILE A 337 8.45 -24.57 16.28
N ASP A 338 8.26 -25.82 16.72
CA ASP A 338 8.05 -26.18 18.13
C ASP A 338 6.95 -25.34 18.82
N GLY A 339 5.86 -25.08 18.10
CA GLY A 339 4.73 -24.27 18.60
C GLY A 339 5.03 -22.77 18.72
N ARG A 340 6.12 -22.28 18.13
CA ARG A 340 6.50 -20.87 18.09
C ARG A 340 6.43 -20.33 16.67
N LEU A 341 5.86 -19.15 16.52
CA LEU A 341 5.78 -18.46 15.24
C LEU A 341 7.07 -17.68 15.00
N TRP A 342 7.80 -18.03 13.95
CA TRP A 342 8.87 -17.21 13.40
C TRP A 342 8.32 -16.27 12.34
N VAL A 343 8.72 -15.00 12.41
CA VAL A 343 8.36 -13.97 11.45
C VAL A 343 9.62 -13.25 11.00
N MET A 344 9.84 -13.20 9.70
CA MET A 344 10.90 -12.40 9.08
C MET A 344 10.32 -11.60 7.94
N ARG A 345 10.88 -10.42 7.68
CA ARG A 345 10.56 -9.69 6.45
C ARG A 345 11.03 -10.50 5.24
N ALA A 346 10.24 -10.50 4.17
CA ALA A 346 10.56 -11.20 2.92
C ALA A 346 11.83 -10.66 2.23
N ASP A 347 12.25 -9.44 2.56
CA ASP A 347 13.46 -8.79 2.07
C ASP A 347 14.64 -8.85 3.06
N SER A 348 14.53 -9.59 4.17
CA SER A 348 15.59 -9.66 5.17
C SER A 348 16.77 -10.51 4.69
N SER A 349 18.00 -10.04 4.94
CA SER A 349 19.23 -10.82 4.76
C SER A 349 19.29 -12.05 5.67
N ASP A 350 18.59 -12.02 6.80
CA ASP A 350 18.59 -13.10 7.80
C ASP A 350 17.85 -14.36 7.31
N LEU A 351 17.04 -14.24 6.25
CA LEU A 351 16.31 -15.36 5.65
C LEU A 351 17.24 -16.50 5.23
N LYS A 352 18.47 -16.19 4.79
CA LYS A 352 19.43 -17.21 4.37
C LYS A 352 19.91 -18.05 5.56
N GLU A 353 20.23 -17.41 6.68
CA GLU A 353 20.62 -18.11 7.92
C GLU A 353 19.44 -18.91 8.46
N PHE A 354 18.26 -18.29 8.53
CA PHE A 354 17.06 -18.95 9.04
C PHE A 354 16.65 -20.16 8.19
N ALA A 355 16.71 -20.05 6.86
CA ALA A 355 16.38 -21.17 5.97
C ALA A 355 17.34 -22.36 6.15
N ALA A 356 18.60 -22.10 6.48
CA ALA A 356 19.60 -23.15 6.71
C ALA A 356 19.43 -23.82 8.08
N ASN A 357 19.12 -23.03 9.12
CA ASN A 357 19.20 -23.50 10.51
C ASN A 357 17.84 -23.68 11.19
N ASN A 358 16.75 -23.18 10.59
CA ASN A 358 15.43 -23.04 11.22
C ASN A 358 15.44 -22.23 12.54
N ASP A 359 16.48 -21.41 12.73
CA ASP A 359 16.72 -20.58 13.91
C ASP A 359 17.66 -19.41 13.51
N LEU A 360 17.77 -18.40 14.37
CA LEU A 360 18.70 -17.29 14.23
C LEU A 360 19.54 -17.14 15.50
N ALA A 361 20.85 -16.95 15.32
CA ALA A 361 21.77 -16.76 16.44
C ALA A 361 21.39 -15.55 17.32
N LYS A 362 20.84 -14.50 16.70
CA LYS A 362 20.28 -13.33 17.39
C LYS A 362 18.81 -13.19 17.01
N HIS A 363 17.94 -13.20 18.01
CA HIS A 363 16.52 -12.98 17.81
C HIS A 363 15.88 -12.37 19.06
N VAL A 364 14.75 -11.71 18.85
CA VAL A 364 13.82 -11.26 19.89
C VAL A 364 12.70 -12.29 20.02
N THR A 365 12.28 -12.55 21.26
CA THR A 365 11.14 -13.44 21.56
C THR A 365 10.10 -12.66 22.36
N ARG A 366 8.83 -12.73 21.95
CA ARG A 366 7.70 -12.24 22.75
C ARG A 366 6.72 -13.38 23.03
N ILE A 367 6.63 -13.75 24.30
CA ILE A 367 5.81 -14.88 24.77
C ILE A 367 4.34 -14.47 24.74
N GLY A 368 3.50 -15.28 24.09
CA GLY A 368 2.04 -15.08 24.06
C GLY A 368 1.56 -13.88 23.23
N ALA A 369 2.47 -13.17 22.56
CA ALA A 369 2.14 -11.95 21.81
C ALA A 369 1.71 -12.23 20.35
N GLY A 370 1.91 -13.45 19.85
CA GLY A 370 1.59 -13.83 18.49
C GLY A 370 0.11 -14.23 18.30
N PRO A 371 -0.28 -14.48 17.05
CA PRO A 371 -1.59 -15.01 16.70
C PRO A 371 -1.92 -16.27 17.52
N MET A 372 -3.19 -16.42 17.93
CA MET A 372 -3.63 -17.56 18.75
C MET A 372 -2.87 -17.71 20.09
N GLY A 373 -2.28 -16.63 20.60
CA GLY A 373 -1.48 -16.65 21.82
C GLY A 373 -0.12 -17.35 21.67
N MET A 374 0.37 -17.51 20.43
CA MET A 374 1.66 -18.13 20.17
C MET A 374 2.82 -17.26 20.66
N THR A 375 3.94 -17.90 21.01
CA THR A 375 5.20 -17.18 21.17
C THR A 375 5.71 -16.77 19.79
N ILE A 376 6.00 -15.48 19.60
CA ILE A 376 6.54 -14.95 18.34
C ILE A 376 8.05 -14.67 18.47
N LYS A 377 8.79 -15.03 17.42
CA LYS A 377 10.23 -14.82 17.28
C LYS A 377 10.57 -14.10 15.97
N SER A 378 11.58 -13.25 16.00
CA SER A 378 12.01 -12.46 14.85
C SER A 378 13.46 -11.95 15.04
N PRO A 379 14.20 -11.53 13.99
CA PRO A 379 15.54 -10.97 14.16
C PRO A 379 15.58 -9.77 15.11
N ASP A 380 14.52 -8.95 15.11
CA ASP A 380 14.40 -7.73 15.90
C ASP A 380 12.96 -7.47 16.38
N ALA A 381 12.81 -6.52 17.30
CA ALA A 381 11.52 -6.15 17.88
C ALA A 381 10.63 -5.40 16.88
N GLU A 382 11.23 -4.60 15.99
CA GLU A 382 10.53 -3.76 15.03
C GLU A 382 9.77 -4.61 13.99
N THR A 383 10.36 -5.72 13.55
CA THR A 383 9.72 -6.69 12.66
C THR A 383 8.51 -7.35 13.31
N ILE A 384 8.59 -7.69 14.60
CA ILE A 384 7.42 -8.19 15.36
C ILE A 384 6.33 -7.12 15.42
N ASP A 385 6.71 -5.89 15.74
CA ASP A 385 5.76 -4.78 15.84
C ASP A 385 5.06 -4.52 14.51
N TYR A 386 5.77 -4.49 13.38
CA TYR A 386 5.15 -4.29 12.07
C TYR A 386 4.27 -5.47 11.62
N TYR A 387 4.69 -6.70 11.89
CA TYR A 387 3.88 -7.88 11.59
C TYR A 387 2.58 -7.86 12.39
N MET A 388 2.68 -7.69 13.71
CA MET A 388 1.50 -7.63 14.58
C MET A 388 0.62 -6.42 14.25
N ARG A 389 1.21 -5.30 13.84
CA ARG A 389 0.47 -4.10 13.42
C ARG A 389 -0.51 -4.39 12.28
N ASN A 390 -0.09 -5.24 11.35
CA ASN A 390 -0.86 -5.64 10.18
C ASN A 390 -1.63 -6.96 10.38
N PHE A 391 -1.53 -7.58 11.56
CA PHE A 391 -2.16 -8.87 11.89
C PHE A 391 -3.61 -8.75 12.33
N ARG A 392 -4.51 -9.39 11.56
CA ARG A 392 -5.94 -9.48 11.81
C ARG A 392 -6.50 -10.83 11.37
#